data_AF-A0A1Y1UR36-F1
#
_entry.id   AF-A0A1Y1UR36-F1
#
_cell.length_a   1.000
_cell.length_b   1.000
_cell.length_c   1.000
_cell.angle_alpha   90.00
_cell.angle_beta   90.00
_cell.angle_gamma   90.00
#
_symmetry.space_group_name_H-M   'P 1'
#
loop_
_entity.id
_entity.type
_entity.pdbx_description
1 polymer ?
#
loop_
_entity_poly.entity_id
_entity_poly.type
_entity_poly.pdbx_seq_one_letter_code
_entity_poly.pdbx_strand_id
1 'polypeptide(L)'
;MVSSCGPPKKSELVHVTFHFHRSIVVLSVPGSTTVSQLKTALIPALKPFQASNSPLPVPIPSSSADIQLYAEKLAVEGAEDMPTALRVLDDDKKTLMGLELNRWPKVYVR
;
A
#
# COMPACT_ATOMS: atom_id res chain seq x y z
N MET A 1 -22.64 -19.47 30.28
CA MET A 1 -22.35 -19.43 28.83
C MET A 1 -20.93 -18.94 28.67
N VAL A 2 -20.00 -19.85 28.39
CA VAL A 2 -18.58 -19.51 28.19
C VAL A 2 -18.43 -18.97 26.77
N SER A 3 -18.16 -17.67 26.65
CA SER A 3 -17.84 -17.04 25.37
C SER A 3 -16.54 -17.66 24.86
N SER A 4 -16.64 -18.45 23.80
CA SER A 4 -15.51 -19.09 23.13
C SER A 4 -14.54 -18.02 22.63
N CYS A 5 -13.45 -17.80 23.39
CA CYS A 5 -12.27 -17.08 22.93
C CYS A 5 -11.54 -18.01 21.95
N GLY A 6 -12.06 -18.12 20.73
CA GLY A 6 -11.30 -18.71 19.63
C GLY A 6 -10.09 -17.83 19.33
N PRO A 7 -8.94 -18.40 18.95
CA PRO A 7 -7.81 -17.60 18.47
C PRO A 7 -8.32 -16.67 17.37
N PRO A 8 -7.89 -15.39 17.32
CA PRO A 8 -8.40 -14.43 16.36
C PRO A 8 -8.28 -15.06 14.97
N LYS A 9 -9.42 -15.15 14.28
CA LYS A 9 -9.55 -15.55 12.88
C LYS A 9 -8.36 -14.93 12.15
N LYS A 10 -7.45 -15.75 11.60
CA LYS A 10 -6.16 -15.32 11.01
C LYS A 10 -6.36 -13.98 10.32
N SER A 11 -5.92 -12.91 10.97
CA SER A 11 -5.98 -11.60 10.35
C SER A 11 -4.89 -11.63 9.29
N GLU A 12 -5.28 -11.85 8.04
CA GLU A 12 -4.39 -11.78 6.89
C GLU A 12 -3.99 -10.32 6.70
N LEU A 13 -3.11 -9.84 7.58
CA LEU A 13 -2.52 -8.52 7.51
C LEU A 13 -1.52 -8.50 6.35
N VAL A 14 -1.66 -7.52 5.48
CA VAL A 14 -0.74 -7.22 4.39
C VAL A 14 0.06 -6.00 4.79
N HIS A 15 1.38 -6.13 4.77
CA HIS A 15 2.31 -5.04 5.03
C HIS A 15 2.68 -4.38 3.71
N VAL A 16 2.16 -3.18 3.46
CA VAL A 16 2.42 -2.43 2.24
C VAL A 16 3.51 -1.39 2.52
N THR A 17 4.57 -1.41 1.72
CA THR A 17 5.69 -0.48 1.81
C THR A 17 5.51 0.63 0.80
N PHE A 18 5.15 1.82 1.26
CA PHE A 18 4.99 3.00 0.43
C PHE A 18 6.31 3.76 0.28
N HIS A 19 6.76 3.92 -0.95
CA HIS A 19 7.96 4.68 -1.30
C HIS A 19 7.57 6.10 -1.73
N PHE A 20 8.09 7.08 -1.01
CA PHE A 20 7.95 8.52 -1.25
C PHE A 20 9.33 9.14 -1.50
N HIS A 21 9.79 9.20 -2.75
CA HIS A 21 11.10 9.76 -3.11
C HIS A 21 12.29 9.22 -2.28
N ARG A 22 12.63 9.84 -1.13
CA ARG A 22 13.70 9.44 -0.18
C ARG A 22 13.18 8.83 1.12
N SER A 23 11.87 8.67 1.25
CA SER A 23 11.18 8.25 2.46
C SER A 23 10.35 7.00 2.21
N ILE A 24 10.17 6.22 3.26
CA ILE A 24 9.41 4.97 3.22
C ILE A 24 8.43 4.95 4.39
N VAL A 25 7.17 4.61 4.10
CA VAL A 25 6.12 4.44 5.10
C VAL A 25 5.54 3.05 4.96
N VAL A 26 5.51 2.28 6.04
CA VAL A 26 4.95 0.94 6.05
C VAL A 26 3.59 0.97 6.72
N LEU A 27 2.55 0.52 6.01
CA LEU A 27 1.19 0.41 6.55
C LEU A 27 0.79 -1.07 6.61
N SER A 28 0.28 -1.49 7.75
CA SER A 28 -0.28 -2.82 7.93
C SER A 28 -1.80 -2.72 7.84
N VAL A 29 -2.38 -3.37 6.84
CA VAL A 29 -3.83 -3.31 6.57
C VAL A 29 -4.39 -4.71 6.37
N PRO A 30 -5.70 -4.94 6.59
CA PRO A 30 -6.33 -6.21 6.23
C PRO A 30 -6.17 -6.53 4.73
N GLY A 31 -5.95 -7.78 4.38
CA GLY A 31 -5.84 -8.22 2.97
C GLY A 31 -7.12 -8.02 2.15
N SER A 32 -8.26 -7.83 2.82
CA SER A 32 -9.55 -7.44 2.24
C SER A 32 -9.63 -5.96 1.85
N THR A 33 -8.61 -5.15 2.17
CA THR A 33 -8.61 -3.71 1.89
C THR A 33 -8.54 -3.48 0.38
N THR A 34 -9.36 -2.57 -0.15
CA THR A 34 -9.31 -2.14 -1.56
C THR A 34 -8.31 -1.01 -1.76
N VAL A 35 -8.01 -0.68 -3.02
CA VAL A 35 -7.08 0.43 -3.36
C VAL A 35 -7.59 1.77 -2.83
N SER A 36 -8.89 2.05 -2.93
CA SER A 36 -9.50 3.30 -2.44
C SER A 36 -9.41 3.42 -0.92
N GLN A 37 -9.65 2.32 -0.20
CA GLN A 37 -9.48 2.26 1.24
C GLN A 37 -8.02 2.46 1.65
N LEU A 38 -7.09 1.90 0.87
CA LEU A 38 -5.65 2.08 1.08
C LEU A 38 -5.23 3.54 0.92
N LYS A 39 -5.67 4.22 -0.15
CA LYS A 39 -5.42 5.65 -0.37
C LYS A 39 -5.99 6.50 0.76
N THR A 40 -7.20 6.17 1.24
CA THR A 40 -7.86 6.86 2.35
C THR A 40 -7.13 6.65 3.68
N ALA A 41 -6.59 5.45 3.93
CA ALA A 41 -5.80 5.14 5.13
C ALA A 41 -4.39 5.75 5.09
N LEU A 42 -3.85 5.99 3.90
CA LEU A 42 -2.52 6.58 3.72
C LEU A 42 -2.47 8.04 4.18
N ILE A 43 -3.47 8.86 3.87
CA ILE A 43 -3.51 10.29 4.24
C ILE A 43 -3.29 10.52 5.75
N PRO A 44 -4.08 9.93 6.67
CA PRO A 44 -3.86 10.12 8.10
C PRO A 44 -2.54 9.51 8.58
N ALA A 45 -2.04 8.44 7.94
CA ALA A 45 -0.74 7.86 8.26
C ALA A 45 0.43 8.77 7.88
N LEU A 46 0.25 9.64 6.89
CA LEU A 46 1.27 10.60 6.48
C LEU A 46 1.26 11.89 7.31
N LYS A 47 0.15 12.26 7.97
CA LYS A 47 0.03 13.48 8.80
C LYS A 47 1.18 13.73 9.80
N PRO A 48 1.71 12.71 10.52
CA PRO A 48 2.84 12.90 11.44
C PRO A 48 4.09 13.48 10.75
N PHE A 49 4.20 13.27 9.44
CA PHE A 49 5.28 13.76 8.61
C PHE A 49 4.93 15.09 7.92
N GLN A 50 3.90 15.86 8.34
CA GLN A 50 3.63 17.20 7.78
C GLN A 50 4.42 18.32 8.44
N ALA A 51 5.08 18.07 9.58
CA ALA A 51 5.81 19.11 10.28
C ALA A 51 6.90 19.73 9.38
N SER A 52 7.16 21.03 9.52
CA SER A 52 8.00 21.88 8.64
C SER A 52 9.45 21.41 8.40
N ASN A 53 9.88 20.32 9.04
CA ASN A 53 11.15 19.65 8.84
C ASN A 53 10.92 18.20 8.38
N SER A 54 10.01 18.05 7.41
CA SER A 54 9.53 16.73 7.00
C SER A 54 10.54 16.01 6.11
N PRO A 55 10.76 14.71 6.33
CA PRO A 55 11.49 13.87 5.39
C PRO A 55 10.69 13.59 4.09
N LEU A 56 9.42 13.99 4.00
CA LEU A 56 8.62 13.91 2.77
C LEU A 56 8.87 15.16 1.92
N PRO A 57 9.52 15.05 0.75
CA PRO A 57 9.75 16.19 -0.14
C PRO A 57 8.50 16.61 -0.92
N VAL A 58 7.37 15.93 -0.73
CA VAL A 58 6.09 16.18 -1.42
C VAL A 58 5.01 16.57 -0.42
N PRO A 59 4.18 17.58 -0.75
CA PRO A 59 3.03 17.93 0.08
C PRO A 59 2.08 16.74 0.12
N ILE A 60 1.54 16.45 1.31
CA ILE A 60 0.57 15.37 1.44
C ILE A 60 -0.72 15.79 0.73
N PRO A 61 -1.24 14.97 -0.18
CA PRO A 61 -2.48 15.26 -0.88
C PRO A 61 -3.64 15.39 0.10
N SER A 62 -4.54 16.34 -0.19
CA SER A 62 -5.71 16.62 0.64
C SER A 62 -6.86 15.65 0.36
N SER A 63 -6.87 15.01 -0.81
CA SER A 63 -7.86 14.01 -1.22
C SER A 63 -7.19 12.71 -1.64
N SER A 64 -7.88 11.59 -1.43
CA SER A 64 -7.43 10.27 -1.90
C SER A 64 -7.46 10.16 -3.42
N ALA A 65 -8.23 11.01 -4.10
CA ALA A 65 -8.27 11.09 -5.57
C ALA A 65 -6.96 11.64 -6.17
N ASP A 66 -6.23 12.47 -5.41
CA ASP A 66 -4.96 13.05 -5.85
C ASP A 66 -3.78 12.07 -5.68
N ILE A 67 -4.01 10.90 -5.09
CA ILE A 67 -2.99 9.88 -4.86
C ILE A 67 -3.00 8.90 -6.01
N GLN A 68 -1.88 8.81 -6.73
CA GLN A 68 -1.66 7.72 -7.66
C GLN A 68 -0.68 6.71 -7.07
N LEU A 69 -1.13 5.45 -6.98
CA LEU A 69 -0.35 4.34 -6.46
C LEU A 69 0.18 3.50 -7.62
N TYR A 70 1.45 3.12 -7.55
CA TYR A 70 2.09 2.26 -8.54
C TYR A 70 2.74 1.07 -7.83
N ALA A 71 2.57 -0.15 -8.33
CA ALA A 71 3.25 -1.33 -7.78
C ALA A 71 4.20 -1.94 -8.81
N GLU A 72 5.25 -2.59 -8.32
CA GLU A 72 6.09 -3.46 -9.15
C GLU A 72 5.22 -4.59 -9.72
N LYS A 73 5.26 -4.80 -11.05
CA LYS A 73 4.69 -6.00 -11.65
C LYS A 73 5.53 -7.21 -11.21
N LEU A 74 4.86 -8.31 -10.85
CA LEU A 74 5.55 -9.57 -10.60
C LEU A 74 6.40 -9.92 -11.84
N ALA A 75 7.67 -10.23 -11.62
CA ALA A 75 8.53 -10.72 -12.68
C ALA A 75 7.91 -12.00 -13.22
N VAL A 76 7.58 -12.01 -14.52
CA VAL A 76 7.24 -13.24 -15.21
C VAL A 76 8.54 -14.03 -15.32
N GLU A 77 8.55 -15.31 -14.92
CA GLU A 77 9.73 -16.16 -15.05
C GLU A 77 10.28 -16.07 -16.48
N GLY A 78 11.55 -15.70 -16.63
CA GLY A 78 12.23 -15.49 -17.92
C GLY A 78 12.45 -14.02 -18.34
N ALA A 79 12.05 -13.03 -17.54
CA ALA A 79 12.24 -11.60 -17.84
C ALA A 79 13.40 -10.95 -17.03
N GLU A 80 14.57 -11.60 -16.98
CA GLU A 80 15.70 -11.20 -16.13
C GLU A 80 16.36 -9.86 -16.51
N ASP A 81 16.10 -9.34 -17.72
CA ASP A 81 16.73 -8.11 -18.23
C ASP A 81 15.73 -6.95 -18.48
N MET A 82 14.46 -7.12 -18.09
CA MET A 82 13.43 -6.08 -18.32
C MET A 82 13.39 -5.08 -17.15
N PRO A 83 13.36 -3.76 -17.43
CA PRO A 83 13.17 -2.76 -16.38
C PRO A 83 11.86 -3.05 -15.65
N THR A 84 11.89 -3.01 -14.32
CA THR A 84 10.74 -3.32 -13.47
C THR A 84 9.53 -2.49 -13.89
N ALA A 85 8.59 -3.12 -14.60
CA ALA A 85 7.43 -2.42 -15.10
C ALA A 85 6.53 -2.04 -13.91
N LEU A 86 6.33 -0.73 -13.71
CA LEU A 86 5.38 -0.22 -12.74
C LEU A 86 3.98 -0.28 -13.33
N ARG A 87 3.03 -0.84 -12.58
CA ARG A 87 1.61 -0.82 -12.94
C ARG A 87 0.86 0.13 -12.01
N VAL A 88 -0.08 0.89 -12.56
CA VAL A 88 -0.97 1.74 -11.75
C VAL A 88 -1.94 0.83 -10.98
N LEU A 89 -2.07 1.08 -9.68
CA LEU A 89 -3.10 0.49 -8.84
C LEU A 89 -4.32 1.41 -8.86
N ASP A 90 -5.29 1.09 -9.72
CA ASP A 90 -6.59 1.79 -9.78
C ASP A 90 -7.78 0.83 -9.73
N ASP A 91 -7.53 -0.49 -9.73
CA ASP A 91 -8.59 -1.49 -9.71
C ASP A 91 -9.16 -1.64 -8.29
N ASP A 92 -10.23 -0.91 -7.99
CA ASP A 92 -10.93 -0.99 -6.70
C ASP A 92 -11.83 -2.22 -6.56
N LYS A 93 -12.03 -2.96 -7.66
CA LYS A 93 -12.81 -4.21 -7.66
C LYS A 93 -12.05 -5.37 -7.02
N LYS A 94 -10.72 -5.27 -6.93
CA LYS A 94 -9.84 -6.26 -6.31
C LYS A 94 -9.35 -5.77 -4.95
N THR A 95 -9.31 -6.70 -4.01
CA THR A 95 -8.64 -6.49 -2.72
C THR A 95 -7.13 -6.58 -2.88
N LEU A 96 -6.37 -6.14 -1.89
CA LEU A 96 -4.91 -6.26 -1.88
C LEU A 96 -4.40 -7.67 -2.16
N MET A 97 -5.09 -8.69 -1.64
CA MET A 97 -4.77 -10.09 -1.95
C MET A 97 -5.13 -10.47 -3.39
N GLY A 98 -6.23 -9.94 -3.92
CA GLY A 98 -6.67 -10.19 -5.30
C GLY A 98 -5.86 -9.44 -6.36
N LEU A 99 -5.02 -8.49 -5.95
CA LEU A 99 -4.14 -7.72 -6.82
C LEU A 99 -2.87 -8.49 -7.22
N GLU A 100 -2.65 -9.71 -6.73
CA GLU A 100 -1.46 -10.53 -7.07
C GLU A 100 -0.17 -9.75 -6.81
N LEU A 101 -0.13 -9.07 -5.67
CA LEU A 101 1.04 -8.36 -5.21
C LEU A 101 2.01 -9.33 -4.52
N ASN A 102 3.30 -8.97 -4.49
CA ASN A 102 4.29 -9.68 -3.67
C ASN A 102 3.85 -9.74 -2.20
N ARG A 103 4.41 -10.67 -1.42
CA ARG A 103 4.16 -10.79 0.03
C ARG A 103 4.42 -9.48 0.80
N TRP A 104 5.35 -8.67 0.29
CA TRP A 104 5.71 -7.34 0.78
C TRP A 104 5.69 -6.36 -0.40
N PRO A 105 4.51 -5.85 -0.80
CA PRO A 105 4.43 -4.98 -1.96
C PRO A 105 5.16 -3.67 -1.72
N LYS A 106 6.03 -3.32 -2.66
CA LYS A 106 6.53 -1.96 -2.81
C LYS A 106 5.55 -1.18 -3.67
N VAL A 107 5.02 -0.12 -3.08
CA VAL A 107 4.08 0.78 -3.74
C VAL A 107 4.72 2.16 -3.80
N TYR A 108 4.81 2.74 -4.98
CA TYR A 108 5.30 4.09 -5.18
C TYR A 108 4.14 5.05 -5.22
N VAL A 109 4.31 6.20 -4.57
CA VAL A 109 3.29 7.25 -4.49
C VAL A 109 3.73 8.44 -5.32
N ARG A 110 2.83 8.94 -6.17
CA ARG A 110 3.01 10.16 -6.95
C ARG A 110 1.83 11.10 -6.74
#